data_AF-A0A948SUR7-F1
#
_entry.id   AF-A0A948SUR7-F1
#
_cell.length_a   1.000
_cell.length_b   1.000
_cell.length_c   1.000
_cell.angle_alpha   90.00
_cell.angle_beta   90.00
_cell.angle_gamma   90.00
#
_symmetry.space_group_name_H-M   'P 1'
#
loop_
_entity.id
_entity.type
_entity.pdbx_description
1 polymer ?
#
loop_
_entity_poly.entity_id
_entity_poly.type
_entity_poly.pdbx_seq_one_letter_code
_entity_poly.pdbx_strand_id
1 'polypeptide(L)'
;MNYGSAINRSQLVRFNLAASLVFSVVAIVSAIVFDDVFRVVIVVVSLSLFAVGVGAFLLGFFAAVQRSRESQISVSQLFFLTGTVAPRDVKIPMLAALGMQTVVGIAAAIARPSTDGKAGSVLAFGVLVPMLGLGLNGLWASRHGVFDDRGAPSDGAPDTPSDDASDPE
;
A
#
# COMPACT_ATOMS: atom_id res chain seq x y z
N MET A 1 -22.91 15.42 -8.97
CA MET A 1 -21.70 14.80 -9.61
C MET A 1 -20.48 15.57 -9.11
N ASN A 2 -19.68 15.00 -8.21
CA ASN A 2 -18.70 15.75 -7.40
C ASN A 2 -17.29 15.67 -8.04
N TYR A 3 -17.00 16.56 -8.99
CA TYR A 3 -15.78 16.54 -9.81
C TYR A 3 -14.47 16.58 -9.01
N GLY A 4 -14.44 17.27 -7.87
CA GLY A 4 -13.25 17.34 -7.01
C GLY A 4 -12.81 15.98 -6.45
N SER A 5 -13.76 15.06 -6.20
CA SER A 5 -13.44 13.73 -5.69
C SER A 5 -12.77 12.82 -6.74
N ALA A 6 -13.10 13.01 -8.02
CA ALA A 6 -12.54 12.22 -9.12
C ALA A 6 -11.12 12.67 -9.50
N ILE A 7 -10.88 13.99 -9.48
CA ILE A 7 -9.55 14.58 -9.68
C ILE A 7 -8.57 14.01 -8.65
N ASN A 8 -8.94 14.04 -7.36
CA ASN A 8 -8.10 13.57 -6.26
C ASN A 8 -7.79 12.06 -6.37
N ARG A 9 -8.76 11.22 -6.78
CA ARG A 9 -8.54 9.76 -6.99
C ARG A 9 -7.44 9.51 -8.01
N SER A 10 -7.51 10.18 -9.16
CA SER A 10 -6.55 10.00 -10.26
C SER A 10 -5.16 10.51 -9.90
N GLN A 11 -5.07 11.57 -9.10
CA GLN A 11 -3.81 12.14 -8.64
C GLN A 11 -3.05 11.20 -7.70
N LEU A 12 -3.73 10.52 -6.76
CA LEU A 12 -3.08 9.56 -5.86
C LEU A 12 -2.48 8.38 -6.64
N VAL A 13 -3.20 7.86 -7.63
CA VAL A 13 -2.71 6.77 -8.48
C VAL A 13 -1.49 7.22 -9.28
N ARG A 14 -1.57 8.37 -9.95
CA ARG A 14 -0.46 8.94 -10.72
C ARG A 14 0.76 9.23 -9.85
N PHE A 15 0.54 9.76 -8.66
CA PHE A 15 1.60 10.02 -7.68
C PHE A 15 2.29 8.72 -7.26
N ASN A 16 1.53 7.69 -6.91
CA ASN A 16 2.09 6.38 -6.54
C ASN A 16 2.94 5.80 -7.69
N LEU A 17 2.42 5.83 -8.91
CA LEU A 17 3.15 5.34 -10.10
C LEU A 17 4.42 6.15 -10.37
N ALA A 18 4.34 7.48 -10.33
CA ALA A 18 5.48 8.35 -10.56
C ALA A 18 6.56 8.15 -9.49
N ALA A 19 6.16 8.06 -8.21
CA ALA A 19 7.07 7.81 -7.10
C ALA A 19 7.74 6.42 -7.21
N SER A 20 6.98 5.37 -7.58
CA SER A 20 7.53 4.04 -7.87
C SER A 20 8.53 4.06 -9.02
N LEU A 21 8.23 4.80 -10.09
CA LEU A 21 9.11 4.91 -11.24
C LEU A 21 10.42 5.62 -10.87
N VAL A 22 10.33 6.75 -10.16
CA VAL A 22 11.49 7.49 -9.66
C VAL A 22 12.34 6.60 -8.76
N PHE A 23 11.73 5.93 -7.78
CA PHE A 23 12.45 4.99 -6.92
C PHE A 23 13.15 3.90 -7.74
N SER A 24 12.46 3.33 -8.74
CA SER A 24 13.01 2.25 -9.56
C SER A 24 14.21 2.70 -10.37
N VAL A 25 14.13 3.86 -11.00
CA VAL A 25 15.26 4.46 -11.73
C VAL A 25 16.43 4.73 -10.79
N VAL A 26 16.17 5.35 -9.63
CA VAL A 26 17.22 5.67 -8.65
C VAL A 26 17.88 4.39 -8.12
N ALA A 27 17.09 3.35 -7.80
CA ALA A 27 17.60 2.08 -7.31
C ALA A 27 18.47 1.36 -8.34
N ILE A 28 18.03 1.31 -9.61
CA ILE A 28 18.78 0.67 -10.71
C ILE A 28 20.09 1.43 -10.97
N VAL A 29 20.03 2.76 -11.09
CA VAL A 29 21.23 3.59 -11.34
C VAL A 29 22.21 3.46 -10.17
N SER A 30 21.72 3.47 -8.93
CA SER A 30 22.57 3.34 -7.74
C SER A 30 23.20 1.94 -7.63
N ALA A 31 22.49 0.90 -8.06
CA ALA A 31 23.03 -0.47 -8.09
C ALA A 31 24.10 -0.65 -9.18
N ILE A 32 23.96 0.00 -10.34
CA ILE A 32 24.90 -0.10 -11.46
C ILE A 32 26.15 0.76 -11.24
N VAL A 33 25.97 2.05 -10.94
CA VAL A 33 27.07 3.01 -10.83
C VAL A 33 27.82 2.83 -9.50
N PHE A 34 27.08 2.59 -8.42
CA PHE A 34 27.60 2.29 -7.09
C PHE A 34 28.67 3.25 -6.53
N ASP A 35 28.54 4.54 -6.86
CA ASP A 35 29.37 5.63 -6.34
C ASP A 35 28.78 6.28 -5.08
N ASP A 36 29.61 6.99 -4.30
CA ASP A 36 29.24 7.60 -3.02
C ASP A 36 28.05 8.56 -3.13
N VAL A 37 27.99 9.35 -4.22
CA VAL A 37 26.86 10.26 -4.45
C VAL A 37 25.56 9.48 -4.61
N PHE A 38 25.55 8.41 -5.41
CA PHE A 38 24.36 7.61 -5.66
C PHE A 38 23.91 6.84 -4.42
N ARG A 39 24.86 6.41 -3.57
CA ARG A 39 24.56 5.82 -2.25
C ARG A 39 23.80 6.80 -1.35
N VAL A 40 24.17 8.08 -1.34
CA VAL A 40 23.42 9.10 -0.57
C VAL A 40 22.04 9.33 -1.20
N VAL A 41 21.97 9.45 -2.54
CA VAL A 41 20.72 9.71 -3.26
C VAL A 41 19.68 8.62 -2.97
N ILE A 42 20.04 7.34 -3.08
CA ILE A 42 19.09 6.24 -2.82
C ILE A 42 18.57 6.26 -1.38
N VAL A 43 19.41 6.59 -0.39
CA VAL A 43 18.99 6.68 1.02
C VAL A 43 18.00 7.82 1.19
N VAL A 44 18.34 9.02 0.74
CA VAL A 44 17.50 10.22 0.88
C VAL A 44 16.14 9.99 0.21
N VAL A 45 16.15 9.45 -1.00
CA VAL A 45 14.92 9.12 -1.75
C VAL A 45 14.10 8.07 -0.99
N SER A 46 14.72 6.97 -0.56
CA SER A 46 14.02 5.88 0.13
C SER A 46 13.39 6.33 1.44
N LEU A 47 14.12 7.09 2.26
CA LEU A 47 13.63 7.63 3.53
C LEU A 47 12.52 8.65 3.34
N SER A 48 12.61 9.49 2.30
CA SER A 48 11.55 10.46 1.98
C SER A 48 10.27 9.75 1.56
N LEU A 49 10.37 8.78 0.65
CA LEU A 49 9.24 7.96 0.20
C LEU A 49 8.62 7.17 1.35
N PHE A 50 9.46 6.58 2.21
CA PHE A 50 9.02 5.89 3.42
C PHE A 50 8.26 6.81 4.37
N ALA A 51 8.80 8.00 4.67
CA ALA A 51 8.15 8.97 5.57
C ALA A 51 6.79 9.42 5.02
N VAL A 52 6.69 9.69 3.72
CA VAL A 52 5.41 10.01 3.05
C VAL A 52 4.45 8.82 3.15
N GLY A 53 4.95 7.60 2.95
CA GLY A 53 4.17 6.37 3.10
C GLY A 53 3.60 6.18 4.49
N VAL A 54 4.42 6.38 5.53
CA VAL A 54 3.98 6.32 6.93
C VAL A 54 2.90 7.38 7.20
N GLY A 55 3.09 8.62 6.74
CA GLY A 55 2.08 9.67 6.88
C GLY A 55 0.76 9.29 6.21
N ALA A 56 0.81 8.78 4.97
CA ALA A 56 -0.37 8.32 4.24
C ALA A 56 -1.05 7.12 4.93
N PHE A 57 -0.26 6.18 5.45
CA PHE A 57 -0.74 5.03 6.20
C PHE A 57 -1.50 5.45 7.45
N LEU A 58 -0.92 6.34 8.26
CA LEU A 58 -1.55 6.85 9.48
C LEU A 58 -2.83 7.61 9.17
N LEU A 59 -2.81 8.52 8.19
CA LEU A 59 -4.01 9.25 7.76
C LEU A 59 -5.10 8.31 7.22
N GLY A 60 -4.72 7.29 6.47
CA GLY A 60 -5.60 6.24 5.97
C GLY A 60 -6.24 5.46 7.13
N PHE A 61 -5.42 5.03 8.09
CA PHE A 61 -5.84 4.29 9.26
C PHE A 61 -6.78 5.11 10.16
N PHE A 62 -6.42 6.35 10.49
CA PHE A 62 -7.28 7.23 11.31
C PHE A 62 -8.65 7.46 10.68
N ALA A 63 -8.71 7.70 9.36
CA ALA A 63 -9.97 7.86 8.65
C ALA A 63 -10.78 6.55 8.61
N ALA A 64 -10.12 5.40 8.44
CA ALA A 64 -10.78 4.10 8.47
C ALA A 64 -11.35 3.76 9.85
N VAL A 65 -10.65 4.08 10.94
CA VAL A 65 -11.13 3.86 12.32
C VAL A 65 -12.44 4.61 12.58
N GLN A 66 -12.55 5.86 12.11
CA GLN A 66 -13.79 6.64 12.25
C GLN A 66 -14.95 5.98 11.50
N ARG A 67 -14.71 5.50 10.28
CA ARG A 67 -15.71 4.84 9.43
C ARG A 67 -16.05 3.41 9.90
N SER A 68 -15.13 2.73 10.58
CA SER A 68 -15.34 1.38 11.12
C SER A 68 -16.46 1.31 12.16
N ARG A 69 -16.93 2.46 12.66
CA ARG A 69 -18.11 2.55 13.52
C ARG A 69 -19.39 2.16 12.78
N GLU A 70 -19.44 2.39 11.47
CA GLU A 70 -20.60 2.20 10.60
C GLU A 70 -20.42 1.04 9.62
N SER A 71 -19.21 0.84 9.09
CA SER A 71 -18.90 -0.18 8.09
C SER A 71 -17.94 -1.25 8.62
N GLN A 72 -18.02 -2.47 8.10
CA GLN A 72 -17.01 -3.51 8.36
C GLN A 72 -15.80 -3.28 7.45
N ILE A 73 -14.66 -2.93 8.05
CA ILE A 73 -13.43 -2.62 7.31
C ILE A 73 -12.36 -3.63 7.66
N SER A 74 -12.01 -4.50 6.72
CA SER A 74 -10.85 -5.39 6.86
C SER A 74 -9.54 -4.65 6.54
N VAL A 75 -8.47 -4.99 7.26
CA VAL A 75 -7.11 -4.45 7.01
C VAL A 75 -6.64 -4.78 5.59
N SER A 76 -6.99 -5.97 5.08
CA SER A 76 -6.63 -6.37 3.71
C SER A 76 -7.40 -5.58 2.67
N GLN A 77 -8.68 -5.30 2.93
CA GLN A 77 -9.52 -4.44 2.10
C GLN A 77 -8.97 -3.01 2.05
N LEU A 78 -8.49 -2.50 3.18
CA LEU A 78 -7.97 -1.15 3.32
C LEU A 78 -6.61 -0.97 2.60
N PHE A 79 -5.62 -1.83 2.87
CA PHE A 79 -4.25 -1.62 2.39
C PHE A 79 -3.88 -2.41 1.13
N PHE A 80 -4.57 -3.53 0.87
CA PHE A 80 -4.37 -4.35 -0.33
C PHE A 80 -5.53 -4.22 -1.34
N LEU A 81 -6.50 -3.33 -1.08
CA LEU A 81 -7.63 -3.08 -1.98
C LEU A 81 -8.36 -4.37 -2.39
N THR A 82 -8.44 -5.35 -1.47
CA THR A 82 -9.09 -6.64 -1.72
C THR A 82 -10.62 -6.48 -1.81
N GLY A 83 -11.29 -7.48 -2.38
CA GLY A 83 -12.73 -7.40 -2.63
C GLY A 83 -13.11 -6.30 -3.64
N THR A 84 -14.27 -5.69 -3.40
CA THR A 84 -14.94 -4.66 -4.23
C THR A 84 -14.60 -3.22 -3.82
N VAL A 85 -13.65 -3.04 -2.90
CA VAL A 85 -13.29 -1.73 -2.31
C VAL A 85 -12.87 -0.69 -3.35
N ALA A 86 -12.18 -1.12 -4.41
CA ALA A 86 -11.67 -0.26 -5.45
C ALA A 86 -12.01 -0.80 -6.85
N PRO A 87 -12.36 0.06 -7.82
CA PRO A 87 -12.47 -0.32 -9.23
C PRO A 87 -11.14 -0.89 -9.74
N ARG A 88 -11.21 -1.81 -10.72
CA ARG A 88 -10.02 -2.44 -11.31
C ARG A 88 -9.01 -1.43 -11.83
N ASP A 89 -9.48 -0.33 -12.41
CA ASP A 89 -8.65 0.75 -12.98
C ASP A 89 -7.80 1.49 -11.95
N VAL A 90 -8.14 1.39 -10.67
CA VAL A 90 -7.34 1.95 -9.56
C VAL A 90 -6.57 0.84 -8.86
N LYS A 91 -7.25 -0.27 -8.56
CA LYS A 91 -6.69 -1.42 -7.86
C LYS A 91 -5.44 -1.98 -8.54
N ILE A 92 -5.52 -2.22 -9.85
CA ILE A 92 -4.43 -2.87 -10.59
C ILE A 92 -3.18 -1.97 -10.60
N PRO A 93 -3.25 -0.68 -11.00
CA PRO A 93 -2.06 0.18 -10.99
C PRO A 93 -1.46 0.38 -9.59
N MET A 94 -2.30 0.52 -8.56
CA MET A 94 -1.81 0.73 -7.19
C MET A 94 -1.13 -0.51 -6.62
N LEU A 95 -1.67 -1.71 -6.86
CA LEU A 95 -1.02 -2.97 -6.46
C LEU A 95 0.20 -3.28 -7.32
N ALA A 96 0.19 -2.95 -8.61
CA ALA A 96 1.36 -3.08 -9.47
C ALA A 96 2.50 -2.17 -9.00
N ALA A 97 2.20 -0.93 -8.60
CA ALA A 97 3.17 -0.02 -8.01
C ALA A 97 3.78 -0.58 -6.72
N LEU A 98 2.96 -1.12 -5.81
CA LEU A 98 3.43 -1.76 -4.58
C LEU A 98 4.30 -2.99 -4.87
N GLY A 99 3.87 -3.86 -5.79
CA GLY A 99 4.63 -5.03 -6.23
C GLY A 99 5.98 -4.62 -6.83
N MET A 100 5.99 -3.60 -7.69
CA MET A 100 7.21 -3.05 -8.29
C MET A 100 8.17 -2.52 -7.22
N GLN A 101 7.68 -1.69 -6.28
CA GLN A 101 8.51 -1.18 -5.17
C GLN A 101 9.12 -2.32 -4.36
N THR A 102 8.35 -3.37 -4.09
CA THR A 102 8.79 -4.54 -3.30
C THR A 102 9.88 -5.31 -4.04
N VAL A 103 9.63 -5.66 -5.30
CA VAL A 103 10.59 -6.41 -6.13
C VAL A 103 11.89 -5.62 -6.32
N VAL A 104 11.79 -4.34 -6.64
CA VAL A 104 12.95 -3.47 -6.86
C VAL A 104 13.74 -3.25 -5.57
N GLY A 105 13.08 -2.98 -4.45
CA GLY A 105 13.75 -2.76 -3.17
C GLY A 105 14.52 -4.01 -2.71
N ILE A 106 13.90 -5.19 -2.84
CA ILE A 106 14.56 -6.47 -2.54
C ILE A 106 15.71 -6.75 -3.50
N ALA A 107 15.48 -6.58 -4.81
CA ALA A 107 16.51 -6.82 -5.82
C ALA A 107 17.73 -5.91 -5.63
N ALA A 108 17.52 -4.63 -5.33
CA ALA A 108 18.60 -3.68 -5.06
C ALA A 108 19.39 -4.07 -3.80
N ALA A 109 18.71 -4.50 -2.73
CA ALA A 109 19.35 -4.97 -1.51
C ALA A 109 20.21 -6.22 -1.74
N ILE A 110 19.70 -7.17 -2.53
CA ILE A 110 20.41 -8.42 -2.88
C ILE A 110 21.59 -8.16 -3.80
N ALA A 111 21.44 -7.26 -4.78
CA ALA A 111 22.47 -7.01 -5.80
C ALA A 111 23.80 -6.52 -5.22
N ARG A 112 23.78 -5.92 -4.01
CA ARG A 112 25.02 -5.44 -3.38
C ARG A 112 25.02 -5.64 -1.86
N PRO A 113 25.25 -6.86 -1.36
CA PRO A 113 25.03 -7.22 0.05
C PRO A 113 26.07 -6.67 1.03
N SER A 114 27.15 -6.03 0.56
CA SER A 114 28.20 -5.46 1.41
C SER A 114 28.69 -4.13 0.88
N THR A 115 28.92 -3.19 1.80
CA THR A 115 29.48 -1.86 1.52
C THR A 115 30.79 -1.74 2.28
N ASP A 116 31.88 -1.51 1.56
CA ASP A 116 33.22 -1.18 2.10
C ASP A 116 33.70 -2.11 3.23
N GLY A 117 33.59 -3.43 3.01
CA GLY A 117 34.10 -4.46 3.93
C GLY A 117 33.28 -4.67 5.21
N LYS A 118 32.16 -3.95 5.37
CA LYS A 118 31.20 -4.14 6.46
C LYS A 118 29.93 -4.83 5.96
N ALA A 119 29.35 -5.66 6.82
CA ALA A 119 28.04 -6.26 6.57
C ALA A 119 26.98 -5.15 6.50
N GLY A 120 26.24 -5.08 5.39
CA GLY A 120 25.18 -4.09 5.18
C GLY A 120 25.30 -3.37 3.84
N SER A 121 24.17 -3.27 3.14
CA SER A 121 24.05 -2.52 1.89
C SER A 121 23.33 -1.20 2.12
N VAL A 122 23.87 -0.11 1.61
CA VAL A 122 23.14 1.17 1.52
C VAL A 122 21.88 1.02 0.64
N LEU A 123 21.86 0.06 -0.28
CA LEU A 123 20.67 -0.26 -1.10
C LEU A 123 19.56 -0.94 -0.29
N ALA A 124 19.85 -1.50 0.90
CA ALA A 124 18.85 -2.15 1.74
C ALA A 124 17.77 -1.19 2.26
N PHE A 125 18.05 0.11 2.33
CA PHE A 125 17.05 1.12 2.65
C PHE A 125 15.88 1.13 1.65
N GLY A 126 16.08 0.66 0.42
CA GLY A 126 15.03 0.51 -0.58
C GLY A 126 13.90 -0.45 -0.16
N VAL A 127 14.16 -1.39 0.76
CA VAL A 127 13.15 -2.33 1.28
C VAL A 127 12.06 -1.62 2.11
N LEU A 128 12.28 -0.38 2.53
CA LEU A 128 11.30 0.42 3.26
C LEU A 128 10.26 1.08 2.34
N VAL A 129 10.61 1.28 1.06
CA VAL A 129 9.77 2.02 0.09
C VAL A 129 8.38 1.43 -0.16
N PRO A 130 8.14 0.10 -0.10
CA PRO A 130 6.79 -0.48 -0.20
C PRO A 130 5.76 0.11 0.79
N MET A 131 6.20 0.72 1.89
CA MET A 131 5.30 1.45 2.78
C MET A 131 4.62 2.65 2.13
N LEU A 132 5.22 3.23 1.08
CA LEU A 132 4.55 4.24 0.27
C LEU A 132 3.34 3.65 -0.45
N GLY A 133 3.53 2.53 -1.16
CA GLY A 133 2.43 1.85 -1.86
C GLY A 133 1.32 1.45 -0.90
N LEU A 134 1.66 0.81 0.23
CA LEU A 134 0.68 0.44 1.25
C LEU A 134 -0.04 1.65 1.85
N GLY A 135 0.70 2.69 2.23
CA GLY A 135 0.12 3.90 2.82
C GLY A 135 -0.82 4.63 1.87
N LEU A 136 -0.45 4.77 0.60
CA LEU A 136 -1.29 5.38 -0.42
C LEU A 136 -2.52 4.53 -0.76
N ASN A 137 -2.41 3.20 -0.76
CA ASN A 137 -3.55 2.30 -0.90
C ASN A 137 -4.56 2.54 0.22
N GLY A 138 -4.09 2.54 1.48
CA GLY A 138 -4.92 2.80 2.65
C GLY A 138 -5.57 4.18 2.64
N LEU A 139 -4.82 5.21 2.25
CA LEU A 139 -5.34 6.57 2.14
C LEU A 139 -6.40 6.71 1.04
N TRP A 140 -6.22 6.03 -0.08
CA TRP A 140 -7.21 6.01 -1.15
C TRP A 140 -8.47 5.27 -0.70
N ALA A 141 -8.31 4.08 -0.12
CA ALA A 141 -9.42 3.24 0.34
C ALA A 141 -10.22 3.91 1.47
N SER A 142 -9.57 4.62 2.40
CA SER A 142 -10.30 5.31 3.47
C SER A 142 -11.18 6.45 2.94
N ARG A 143 -10.72 7.18 1.90
CA ARG A 143 -11.43 8.33 1.33
C ARG A 143 -12.46 7.96 0.26
N HIS A 144 -12.21 6.89 -0.48
CA HIS A 144 -12.94 6.58 -1.70
C HIS A 144 -13.42 5.13 -1.79
N GLY A 145 -12.95 4.27 -0.90
CA GLY A 145 -13.31 2.86 -0.87
C GLY A 145 -14.78 2.67 -0.51
N VAL A 146 -15.38 1.66 -1.12
CA VAL A 146 -16.71 1.17 -0.74
C VAL A 146 -16.51 -0.04 0.16
N PHE A 147 -17.14 -0.04 1.33
CA PHE A 147 -17.06 -1.13 2.30
C PHE A 147 -18.48 -1.59 2.59
N ASP A 148 -18.62 -2.87 2.90
CA ASP A 148 -19.91 -3.46 3.21
C ASP A 148 -20.44 -2.95 4.55
N ASP A 149 -21.76 -2.82 4.64
CA ASP A 149 -22.43 -2.38 5.86
C ASP A 149 -22.26 -3.42 6.98
N ARG A 150 -22.17 -2.93 8.20
CA ARG A 150 -21.97 -3.78 9.37
C ARG A 150 -23.21 -4.62 9.64
N GLY A 151 -23.17 -5.90 9.25
CA GLY A 151 -24.25 -6.87 9.45
C GLY A 151 -24.84 -7.44 8.17
N ALA A 152 -24.34 -7.05 6.99
CA ALA A 152 -24.70 -7.73 5.75
C ALA A 152 -24.25 -9.20 5.82
N PRO A 153 -25.06 -10.15 5.29
CA PRO A 153 -24.66 -11.55 5.20
C PRO A 153 -23.30 -11.63 4.51
N SER A 154 -22.35 -12.28 5.18
CA SER A 154 -21.06 -12.57 4.56
C SER A 154 -21.34 -13.54 3.41
N ASP A 155 -21.02 -13.18 2.16
CA ASP A 155 -21.19 -13.99 0.93
C ASP A 155 -20.34 -15.29 0.90
N GLY A 156 -20.08 -15.89 2.07
CA GLY A 156 -19.33 -17.13 2.25
C GLY A 156 -19.53 -17.83 3.59
N ALA A 157 -20.50 -17.42 4.42
CA ALA A 157 -20.91 -18.22 5.57
C ALA A 157 -21.97 -19.23 5.10
N PRO A 158 -21.81 -20.55 5.33
CA PRO A 158 -22.92 -21.46 5.21
C PRO A 158 -24.01 -20.98 6.17
N ASP A 159 -25.24 -20.82 5.68
CA ASP A 159 -26.42 -20.70 6.53
C ASP A 159 -26.42 -21.93 7.43
N THR A 160 -25.95 -21.81 8.67
CA THR A 160 -26.35 -22.73 9.72
C THR A 160 -27.79 -22.37 10.03
N PRO A 161 -28.77 -23.22 9.71
CA PRO A 161 -30.13 -23.00 10.17
C PRO A 161 -30.04 -22.88 11.68
N SER A 162 -30.57 -21.78 12.22
CA SER A 162 -30.86 -21.70 13.64
C SER A 162 -31.84 -22.83 13.94
N ASP A 163 -31.34 -23.91 14.54
CA ASP A 163 -32.14 -24.95 15.19
C ASP A 163 -32.87 -24.31 16.37
N ASP A 164 -33.90 -23.53 16.05
CA ASP A 164 -34.94 -23.09 16.96
C ASP A 164 -36.04 -24.16 16.93
N ALA A 165 -35.65 -25.38 17.30
CA ALA A 165 -36.55 -26.52 17.46
C ALA A 165 -36.80 -26.72 18.96
N SER A 166 -37.75 -25.93 19.47
CA SER A 166 -38.75 -26.31 20.47
C SER A 166 -38.29 -27.25 21.61
N ASP A 167 -38.12 -26.66 22.80
CA ASP A 167 -38.26 -27.32 24.10
C ASP A 167 -39.56 -28.16 24.12
N PRO A 168 -39.51 -29.46 24.48
CA PRO A 168 -40.67 -30.15 24.97
C PRO A 168 -40.74 -30.05 26.50
N GLU A 169 -41.86 -29.52 27.01
CA GLU A 169 -42.34 -29.73 28.38
C GLU A 169 -42.67 -31.21 28.66
#